data_AF-A0A6J8C794-F1
#
_entry.id   AF-A0A6J8C794-F1
#
_cell.length_a   1.000
_cell.length_b   1.000
_cell.length_c   1.000
_cell.angle_alpha   90.00
_cell.angle_beta   90.00
_cell.angle_gamma   90.00
#
_symmetry.space_group_name_H-M   'P 1'
#
loop_
_entity.id
_entity.type
_entity.pdbx_description
1 polymer ?
#
loop_
_entity_poly.entity_id
_entity_poly.type
_entity_poly.pdbx_seq_one_letter_code
_entity_poly.pdbx_strand_id
1 'polypeptide(L)'
;MEIIVEEVEEGQPCLACVERCSGFSRHKWRNTCQVCKCPRELHDIYNLNFVNVRDRLGWKRIDDPLNCATKEDTVSLGYTWVPPALSPEQVEDYMDQLPNHKIPRIGSAGERYRDMQLIRQLPKQDLAHVHCRMIHSDIEIKEYNIFRELRDSIALDIGFVKESEHETSCYHCHGEIQGEDLVVFAPKFGKDVCWHPACFVCTTCEELLVDLVYGCHAKQLLCERHYAEKIRPRCPACDEVRDLYLL
;
A
#
# COMPACT_ATOMS: atom_id res chain seq x y z
N MET A 1 -15.21 -13.88 1.32
CA MET A 1 -14.23 -14.04 2.42
C MET A 1 -14.16 -12.68 3.08
N GLU A 2 -14.35 -12.62 4.38
CA GLU A 2 -14.31 -11.35 5.12
C GLU A 2 -12.85 -10.87 5.16
N ILE A 3 -12.60 -9.64 4.67
CA ILE A 3 -11.28 -9.03 4.75
C ILE A 3 -11.13 -8.54 6.19
N ILE A 4 -10.22 -9.15 6.94
CA ILE A 4 -9.96 -8.79 8.33
C ILE A 4 -8.71 -7.92 8.38
N VAL A 5 -8.87 -6.66 8.81
CA VAL A 5 -7.77 -5.71 9.03
C VAL A 5 -7.67 -5.38 10.51
N GLU A 6 -6.61 -5.85 11.16
CA GLU A 6 -6.36 -5.65 12.60
C GLU A 6 -5.26 -4.60 12.81
N GLU A 7 -5.68 -3.36 13.01
CA GLU A 7 -4.80 -2.22 13.31
C GLU A 7 -4.92 -1.84 14.78
N VAL A 8 -3.78 -1.68 15.46
CA VAL A 8 -3.71 -1.19 16.83
C VAL A 8 -3.54 0.32 16.82
N GLU A 9 -4.60 1.05 17.18
CA GLU A 9 -4.61 2.52 17.11
C GLU A 9 -4.79 3.20 18.46
N GLU A 10 -5.70 2.75 19.33
CA GLU A 10 -6.01 3.46 20.57
C GLU A 10 -4.79 3.47 21.53
N GLY A 11 -4.48 4.65 22.08
CA GLY A 11 -3.35 4.87 22.97
C GLY A 11 -1.98 5.01 22.27
N GLN A 12 -1.89 4.80 20.96
CA GLN A 12 -0.59 4.88 20.26
C GLN A 12 0.01 6.29 20.31
N PRO A 13 1.33 6.44 20.53
CA PRO A 13 1.96 7.74 20.69
C PRO A 13 1.85 8.58 19.41
N CYS A 14 1.74 9.90 19.57
CA CYS A 14 1.78 10.82 18.44
C CYS A 14 3.23 11.14 18.08
N LEU A 15 3.65 10.83 16.87
CA LEU A 15 5.02 11.07 16.37
C LEU A 15 5.32 12.56 16.18
N ALA A 16 4.29 13.40 16.01
CA ALA A 16 4.43 14.85 15.87
C ALA A 16 4.37 15.61 17.21
N CYS A 17 3.52 15.18 18.14
CA CYS A 17 3.32 15.85 19.42
C CYS A 17 4.22 15.32 20.54
N VAL A 18 4.75 14.10 20.37
CA VAL A 18 5.54 13.37 21.37
C VAL A 18 4.83 13.40 22.71
N GLU A 19 5.32 14.15 23.70
CA GLU A 19 4.75 14.19 25.06
C GLU A 19 3.43 14.99 25.19
N ARG A 20 3.07 15.80 24.18
CA ARG A 20 1.84 16.63 24.23
C ARG A 20 0.56 15.87 23.88
N CYS A 21 0.67 14.59 23.53
CA CYS A 21 -0.47 13.71 23.27
C CYS A 21 -0.35 12.48 24.17
N SER A 22 -1.36 12.21 24.99
CA SER A 22 -1.41 11.03 25.86
C SER A 22 -1.69 9.71 25.11
N GLY A 23 -1.53 9.70 23.79
CA GLY A 23 -1.91 8.61 22.90
C GLY A 23 -3.09 8.95 22.01
N PHE A 24 -3.18 8.27 20.86
CA PHE A 24 -4.28 8.41 19.92
C PHE A 24 -5.58 8.07 20.61
N SER A 25 -6.56 8.95 20.49
CA SER A 25 -7.93 8.65 20.87
C SER A 25 -8.86 8.96 19.72
N ARG A 26 -9.67 7.98 19.33
CA ARG A 26 -10.43 8.03 18.08
C ARG A 26 -11.62 8.98 18.17
N HIS A 27 -11.73 9.95 17.27
CA HIS A 27 -12.93 10.79 17.16
C HIS A 27 -14.12 10.02 16.55
N LYS A 28 -15.35 10.39 16.93
CA LYS A 28 -16.58 9.75 16.43
C LYS A 28 -16.75 9.87 14.91
N TRP A 29 -16.39 11.02 14.34
CA TRP A 29 -16.61 11.34 12.92
C TRP A 29 -15.41 11.97 12.20
N ARG A 30 -14.28 12.19 12.90
CA ARG A 30 -13.05 12.74 12.30
C ARG A 30 -11.94 11.70 12.28
N ASN A 31 -11.05 11.77 11.30
CA ASN A 31 -9.81 10.99 11.21
C ASN A 31 -8.63 11.70 11.90
N THR A 32 -8.91 12.38 13.01
CA THR A 32 -7.94 13.12 13.82
C THR A 32 -8.07 12.69 15.27
N CYS A 33 -6.95 12.72 16.01
CA CYS A 33 -6.92 12.41 17.43
C CYS A 33 -7.78 13.40 18.24
N GLN A 34 -8.56 12.88 19.20
CA GLN A 34 -9.35 13.72 20.10
C GLN A 34 -8.47 14.61 20.99
N VAL A 35 -7.29 14.13 21.37
CA VAL A 35 -6.36 14.79 22.29
C VAL A 35 -5.58 15.90 21.59
N CYS A 36 -4.75 15.56 20.61
CA CYS A 36 -3.82 16.52 19.98
C CYS A 36 -4.31 17.14 18.66
N LYS A 37 -5.44 16.67 18.11
CA LYS A 37 -5.97 17.04 16.77
C LYS A 37 -5.08 16.68 15.58
N CYS A 38 -3.92 16.07 15.78
CA CYS A 38 -3.12 15.54 14.68
C CYS A 38 -3.90 14.47 13.89
N PRO A 39 -3.64 14.35 12.58
CA PRO A 39 -4.13 13.24 11.77
C PRO A 39 -3.82 11.89 12.41
N ARG A 40 -4.70 10.91 12.16
CA ARG A 40 -4.53 9.53 12.59
C ARG A 40 -3.17 8.95 12.15
N GLU A 41 -2.75 9.23 10.92
CA GLU A 41 -1.45 8.80 10.35
C GLU A 41 -0.21 9.38 11.04
N LEU A 42 -0.34 10.41 11.89
CA LEU A 42 0.78 10.92 12.70
C LEU A 42 0.90 10.21 14.06
N HIS A 43 0.17 9.12 14.26
CA HIS A 43 0.32 8.26 15.44
C HIS A 43 0.96 6.94 15.01
N ASP A 44 1.72 6.32 15.91
CA ASP A 44 2.47 5.09 15.65
C ASP A 44 1.55 3.86 15.58
N ILE A 45 0.59 3.89 14.65
CA ILE A 45 -0.39 2.84 14.41
C ILE A 45 0.30 1.74 13.61
N TYR A 46 0.08 0.50 14.03
CA TYR A 46 0.69 -0.68 13.41
C TYR A 46 -0.34 -1.79 13.19
N ASN A 47 0.03 -2.76 12.35
CA ASN A 47 -0.79 -3.96 12.11
C ASN A 47 -0.42 -5.04 13.13
N LEU A 48 -1.41 -5.62 13.81
CA LEU A 48 -1.16 -6.60 14.89
C LEU A 48 -0.53 -7.89 14.37
N ASN A 49 -0.97 -8.34 13.20
CA ASN A 49 -0.53 -9.58 12.58
C ASN A 49 0.31 -9.31 11.34
N PHE A 50 1.03 -10.34 10.89
CA PHE A 50 1.72 -10.31 9.60
C PHE A 50 0.75 -9.95 8.47
N VAL A 51 1.09 -8.89 7.73
CA VAL A 51 0.29 -8.42 6.61
C VAL A 51 0.91 -8.91 5.30
N ASN A 52 0.15 -9.72 4.59
CA ASN A 52 0.34 -9.95 3.17
C ASN A 52 -0.63 -9.05 2.38
N VAL A 53 -0.11 -8.34 1.38
CA VAL A 53 -0.91 -7.34 0.68
C VAL A 53 -2.05 -7.94 -0.16
N ARG A 54 -1.87 -9.13 -0.74
CA ARG A 54 -2.93 -9.84 -1.49
C ARG A 54 -4.06 -10.26 -0.55
N ASP A 55 -3.70 -10.78 0.61
CA ASP A 55 -4.66 -11.19 1.64
C ASP A 55 -5.40 -9.95 2.20
N ARG A 56 -4.68 -8.83 2.42
CA ARG A 56 -5.27 -7.53 2.80
C ARG A 56 -6.26 -7.00 1.76
N LEU A 57 -5.98 -7.19 0.48
CA LEU A 57 -6.90 -6.81 -0.62
C LEU A 57 -8.06 -7.81 -0.81
N GLY A 58 -8.03 -8.97 -0.15
CA GLY A 58 -9.01 -10.03 -0.37
C GLY A 58 -8.90 -10.70 -1.75
N TRP A 59 -7.76 -10.56 -2.41
CA TRP A 59 -7.52 -11.16 -3.72
C TRP A 59 -7.29 -12.66 -3.57
N LYS A 60 -8.18 -13.44 -4.20
CA LYS A 60 -8.12 -14.89 -4.12
C LYS A 60 -6.82 -15.41 -4.74
N ARG A 61 -6.18 -16.37 -4.07
CA ARG A 61 -5.07 -17.16 -4.62
C ARG A 61 -5.63 -18.16 -5.63
N ILE A 62 -5.95 -17.68 -6.83
CA ILE A 62 -6.34 -18.53 -7.95
C ILE A 62 -5.03 -18.96 -8.63
N ASP A 63 -4.31 -19.92 -8.03
CA ASP A 63 -3.30 -20.71 -8.76
C ASP A 63 -1.85 -20.16 -8.80
N ASP A 64 -1.29 -19.61 -7.71
CA ASP A 64 0.17 -19.39 -7.66
C ASP A 64 0.83 -19.65 -6.28
N PRO A 65 1.21 -20.91 -5.99
CA PRO A 65 1.96 -21.29 -4.80
C PRO A 65 3.39 -20.75 -4.75
N LEU A 66 3.94 -20.22 -5.84
CA LEU A 66 5.36 -19.86 -5.99
C LEU A 66 5.62 -18.35 -5.94
N ASN A 67 4.57 -17.52 -5.93
CA ASN A 67 4.68 -16.09 -6.23
C ASN A 67 4.18 -15.20 -5.10
N CYS A 68 4.23 -15.72 -3.87
CA CYS A 68 3.91 -14.97 -2.66
C CYS A 68 4.82 -15.43 -1.53
N ALA A 69 5.69 -14.53 -1.05
CA ALA A 69 6.53 -14.81 0.11
C ALA A 69 5.66 -15.13 1.34
N THR A 70 5.96 -16.23 2.03
CA THR A 70 5.33 -16.57 3.31
C THR A 70 5.93 -15.72 4.43
N LYS A 71 5.27 -15.70 5.59
CA LYS A 71 5.82 -15.04 6.79
C LYS A 71 7.18 -15.63 7.13
N GLU A 72 7.29 -16.96 7.08
CA GLU A 72 8.50 -17.71 7.38
C GLU A 72 9.64 -17.32 6.42
N ASP A 73 9.35 -17.21 5.12
CA ASP A 73 10.35 -16.79 4.11
C ASP A 73 10.88 -15.38 4.41
N THR A 74 9.98 -14.41 4.63
CA THR A 74 10.37 -13.01 4.90
C THR A 74 11.23 -12.89 6.16
N VAL A 75 10.82 -13.56 7.24
CA VAL A 75 11.50 -13.51 8.53
C VAL A 75 12.86 -14.20 8.46
N SER A 76 12.97 -15.30 7.71
CA SER A 76 14.25 -15.99 7.50
C SER A 76 15.32 -15.10 6.85
N LEU A 77 14.89 -14.13 6.04
CA LEU A 77 15.76 -13.15 5.37
C LEU A 77 15.91 -11.84 6.19
N GLY A 78 15.25 -11.73 7.35
CA GLY A 78 15.36 -10.55 8.22
C GLY A 78 14.47 -9.37 7.84
N TYR A 79 13.45 -9.58 7.00
CA TYR A 79 12.51 -8.55 6.55
C TYR A 79 11.07 -8.86 6.95
N THR A 80 10.22 -7.83 6.99
CA THR A 80 8.76 -8.00 7.12
C THR A 80 8.05 -8.16 5.79
N TRP A 81 8.76 -7.94 4.68
CA TRP A 81 8.34 -8.21 3.31
C TRP A 81 9.56 -8.34 2.41
N VAL A 82 9.46 -9.25 1.43
CA VAL A 82 10.43 -9.38 0.33
C VAL A 82 9.66 -9.55 -0.98
N PRO A 83 10.21 -9.11 -2.12
CA PRO A 83 9.64 -9.45 -3.41
C PRO A 83 9.60 -10.97 -3.60
N PRO A 84 8.50 -11.53 -4.12
CA PRO A 84 8.42 -12.97 -4.38
C PRO A 84 9.35 -13.39 -5.52
N ALA A 85 9.65 -14.69 -5.59
CA ALA A 85 10.39 -15.33 -6.68
C ALA A 85 11.84 -14.85 -6.90
N LEU A 86 12.45 -14.21 -5.89
CA LEU A 86 13.87 -13.84 -5.89
C LEU A 86 14.71 -14.79 -5.03
N SER A 87 15.99 -14.97 -5.40
CA SER A 87 16.97 -15.61 -4.53
C SER A 87 17.33 -14.72 -3.33
N PRO A 88 17.88 -15.26 -2.23
CA PRO A 88 18.33 -14.45 -1.10
C PRO A 88 19.32 -13.33 -1.46
N GLU A 89 20.21 -13.58 -2.44
CA GLU A 89 21.17 -12.59 -2.94
C GLU A 89 20.45 -11.46 -3.70
N GLN A 90 19.55 -11.83 -4.62
CA GLN A 90 18.73 -10.87 -5.35
C GLN A 90 17.81 -10.04 -4.42
N VAL A 91 17.37 -10.61 -3.29
CA VAL A 91 16.62 -9.86 -2.28
C VAL A 91 17.49 -8.75 -1.66
N GLU A 92 18.72 -9.04 -1.26
CA GLU A 92 19.62 -7.99 -0.75
C GLU A 92 19.92 -6.94 -1.83
N ASP A 93 20.23 -7.36 -3.06
CA ASP A 93 20.49 -6.44 -4.18
C ASP A 93 19.29 -5.54 -4.49
N TYR A 94 18.07 -6.08 -4.40
CA TYR A 94 16.85 -5.29 -4.54
C TYR A 94 16.70 -4.27 -3.40
N MET A 95 16.93 -4.70 -2.15
CA MET A 95 16.77 -3.85 -0.97
C MET A 95 17.79 -2.71 -0.94
N ASP A 96 19.02 -2.95 -1.40
CA ASP A 96 20.09 -1.95 -1.48
C ASP A 96 19.80 -0.83 -2.51
N GLN A 97 18.88 -1.07 -3.45
CA GLN A 97 18.40 -0.05 -4.39
C GLN A 97 17.31 0.86 -3.79
N LEU A 98 16.81 0.57 -2.59
CA LEU A 98 15.80 1.38 -1.92
C LEU A 98 16.45 2.37 -0.93
N PRO A 99 15.79 3.49 -0.62
CA PRO A 99 16.26 4.38 0.45
C PRO A 99 16.36 3.64 1.79
N ASN A 100 17.53 3.69 2.45
CA ASN A 100 17.83 2.93 3.68
C ASN A 100 16.74 3.00 4.77
N HIS A 101 16.12 4.17 4.94
CA HIS A 101 15.09 4.40 5.96
C HIS A 101 13.71 3.82 5.59
N LYS A 102 13.55 3.29 4.38
CA LYS A 102 12.32 2.65 3.86
C LYS A 102 12.45 1.14 3.69
N ILE A 103 13.64 0.56 3.91
CA ILE A 103 13.88 -0.88 3.79
C ILE A 103 13.21 -1.61 4.98
N PRO A 104 12.29 -2.56 4.76
CA PRO A 104 11.45 -3.15 5.80
C PRO A 104 12.15 -4.21 6.66
N ARG A 105 13.39 -3.94 7.12
CA ARG A 105 14.14 -4.83 8.04
C ARG A 105 13.42 -4.93 9.38
N ILE A 106 13.35 -6.14 9.95
CA ILE A 106 12.67 -6.40 11.23
C ILE A 106 13.29 -5.54 12.34
N GLY A 107 12.44 -4.87 13.14
CA GLY A 107 12.83 -3.97 14.22
C GLY A 107 13.36 -2.60 13.77
N SER A 108 13.37 -2.31 12.46
CA SER A 108 13.96 -1.09 11.92
C SER A 108 12.95 0.06 11.75
N ALA A 109 13.46 1.26 11.43
CA ALA A 109 12.59 2.37 11.03
C ALA A 109 11.82 2.08 9.73
N GLY A 110 12.40 1.27 8.83
CA GLY A 110 11.75 0.91 7.58
C GLY A 110 10.60 -0.09 7.75
N GLU A 111 10.63 -0.94 8.77
CA GLU A 111 9.46 -1.76 9.16
C GLU A 111 8.29 -0.87 9.58
N ARG A 112 8.53 0.09 10.48
CA ARG A 112 7.51 1.07 10.89
C ARG A 112 7.00 1.90 9.70
N TYR A 113 7.91 2.29 8.80
CA TYR A 113 7.54 2.95 7.56
C TYR A 113 6.60 2.06 6.73
N ARG A 114 6.92 0.78 6.51
CA ARG A 114 6.06 -0.15 5.77
C ARG A 114 4.67 -0.25 6.40
N ASP A 115 4.56 -0.39 7.71
CA ASP A 115 3.27 -0.44 8.41
C ASP A 115 2.44 0.83 8.18
N MET A 116 3.07 2.00 8.29
CA MET A 116 2.42 3.28 8.00
C MET A 116 1.93 3.34 6.54
N GLN A 117 2.74 2.86 5.59
CA GLN A 117 2.37 2.84 4.18
C GLN A 117 1.24 1.87 3.88
N LEU A 118 1.18 0.70 4.52
CA LEU A 118 0.04 -0.22 4.42
C LEU A 118 -1.25 0.46 4.89
N ILE A 119 -1.21 1.16 6.03
CA ILE A 119 -2.38 1.83 6.59
C ILE A 119 -2.84 2.99 5.70
N ARG A 120 -1.89 3.78 5.19
CA ARG A 120 -2.16 4.99 4.41
C ARG A 120 -2.54 4.69 2.97
N GLN A 121 -1.80 3.82 2.30
CA GLN A 121 -2.01 3.50 0.89
C GLN A 121 -3.10 2.47 0.66
N LEU A 122 -3.41 1.62 1.66
CA LEU A 122 -4.48 0.60 1.62
C LEU A 122 -5.41 0.76 2.85
N PRO A 123 -6.19 1.86 2.94
CA PRO A 123 -7.06 2.12 4.07
C PRO A 123 -8.14 1.04 4.17
N LYS A 124 -8.38 0.49 5.36
CA LYS A 124 -9.38 -0.57 5.58
C LYS A 124 -10.79 -0.23 5.07
N GLN A 125 -11.16 1.05 5.10
CA GLN A 125 -12.43 1.58 4.57
C GLN A 125 -12.53 1.39 3.05
N ASP A 126 -11.41 1.45 2.33
CA ASP A 126 -11.36 1.27 0.89
C ASP A 126 -11.30 -0.25 0.54
N LEU A 127 -11.03 -1.11 1.53
CA LEU A 127 -10.97 -2.58 1.37
C LEU A 127 -12.30 -3.28 1.66
N ALA A 128 -13.00 -2.88 2.73
CA ALA A 128 -14.34 -3.40 3.03
C ALA A 128 -15.29 -2.36 3.63
N HIS A 129 -16.54 -2.36 3.16
CA HIS A 129 -17.59 -1.44 3.62
C HIS A 129 -17.88 -1.53 5.12
N VAL A 130 -17.64 -2.69 5.75
CA VAL A 130 -17.83 -2.89 7.20
C VAL A 130 -16.92 -1.99 8.04
N HIS A 131 -15.86 -1.44 7.45
CA HIS A 131 -14.96 -0.49 8.09
C HIS A 131 -15.37 0.98 7.84
N CYS A 132 -16.29 1.23 6.91
CA CYS A 132 -16.83 2.56 6.63
C CYS A 132 -17.87 2.95 7.69
N ARG A 133 -17.83 4.21 8.11
CA ARG A 133 -18.76 4.75 9.11
C ARG A 133 -19.99 5.38 8.49
N MET A 134 -19.93 5.72 7.21
CA MET A 134 -20.96 6.51 6.53
C MET A 134 -21.78 5.70 5.53
N ILE A 135 -21.50 4.41 5.37
CA ILE A 135 -22.24 3.50 4.50
C ILE A 135 -23.26 2.75 5.36
N HIS A 136 -24.55 2.96 5.10
CA HIS A 136 -25.62 2.42 5.95
C HIS A 136 -26.72 1.72 5.16
N SER A 137 -26.92 2.08 3.89
CA SER A 137 -27.96 1.50 3.05
C SER A 137 -27.42 0.38 2.16
N ASP A 138 -28.29 -0.58 1.82
CA ASP A 138 -27.95 -1.67 0.89
C ASP A 138 -27.55 -1.14 -0.50
N ILE A 139 -28.05 0.03 -0.90
CA ILE A 139 -27.71 0.69 -2.16
C ILE A 139 -26.25 1.15 -2.11
N GLU A 140 -25.84 1.87 -1.07
CA GLU A 140 -24.45 2.32 -0.90
C GLU A 140 -23.48 1.13 -0.78
N ILE A 141 -23.87 0.07 -0.07
CA ILE A 141 -23.08 -1.17 0.01
C ILE A 141 -22.90 -1.78 -1.38
N LYS A 142 -23.96 -1.80 -2.20
CA LYS A 142 -23.88 -2.31 -3.58
C LYS A 142 -22.97 -1.45 -4.45
N GLU A 143 -23.10 -0.13 -4.40
CA GLU A 143 -22.25 0.80 -5.16
C GLU A 143 -20.77 0.69 -4.75
N TYR A 144 -20.51 0.58 -3.44
CA TYR A 144 -19.19 0.32 -2.90
C TYR A 144 -18.58 -0.96 -3.47
N ASN A 145 -19.33 -2.07 -3.44
CA ASN A 145 -18.82 -3.35 -3.91
C ASN A 145 -18.53 -3.32 -5.43
N ILE A 146 -19.39 -2.68 -6.22
CA ILE A 146 -19.16 -2.49 -7.66
C ILE A 146 -17.88 -1.68 -7.89
N PHE A 147 -17.71 -0.56 -7.18
CA PHE A 147 -16.52 0.27 -7.29
C PHE A 147 -15.25 -0.51 -6.94
N ARG A 148 -15.28 -1.24 -5.82
CA ARG A 148 -14.17 -2.08 -5.37
C ARG A 148 -13.82 -3.16 -6.39
N GLU A 149 -14.80 -3.89 -6.90
CA GLU A 149 -14.59 -4.96 -7.87
C GLU A 149 -14.01 -4.45 -9.19
N LEU A 150 -14.52 -3.31 -9.70
CA LEU A 150 -13.98 -2.69 -10.91
C LEU A 150 -12.56 -2.17 -10.67
N ARG A 151 -12.30 -1.52 -9.53
CA ARG A 151 -10.96 -1.07 -9.14
C ARG A 151 -9.99 -2.26 -9.13
N ASP A 152 -10.33 -3.32 -8.41
CA ASP A 152 -9.45 -4.46 -8.20
C ASP A 152 -9.18 -5.25 -9.48
N SER A 153 -10.20 -5.43 -10.33
CA SER A 153 -10.06 -6.22 -11.57
C SER A 153 -9.51 -5.45 -12.76
N ILE A 154 -9.78 -4.14 -12.85
CA ILE A 154 -9.44 -3.34 -14.04
C ILE A 154 -8.22 -2.47 -13.80
N ALA A 155 -8.10 -1.87 -12.61
CA ALA A 155 -7.15 -0.78 -12.41
C ALA A 155 -5.98 -1.11 -11.51
N LEU A 156 -6.19 -1.93 -10.48
CA LEU A 156 -5.12 -2.38 -9.59
C LEU A 156 -4.41 -3.61 -10.13
N ASP A 157 -3.11 -3.67 -9.86
CA ASP A 157 -2.29 -4.86 -10.07
C ASP A 157 -1.15 -4.89 -9.03
N ILE A 158 -0.37 -5.96 -9.07
CA ILE A 158 0.88 -6.08 -8.31
C ILE A 158 2.05 -6.09 -9.30
N GLY A 159 3.00 -5.19 -9.06
CA GLY A 159 4.27 -5.22 -9.77
C GLY A 159 5.08 -6.45 -9.34
N PHE A 160 5.92 -6.95 -10.23
CA PHE A 160 6.82 -8.06 -9.92
C PHE A 160 8.26 -7.67 -10.23
N VAL A 161 9.19 -8.23 -9.49
CA VAL A 161 10.62 -7.97 -9.64
C VAL A 161 11.25 -9.09 -10.45
N LYS A 162 12.01 -8.72 -11.47
CA LYS A 162 12.90 -9.63 -12.20
C LYS A 162 14.07 -8.83 -12.77
N GLU A 163 15.10 -9.54 -13.18
CA GLU A 163 16.21 -8.97 -13.95
C GLU A 163 15.73 -8.51 -15.33
N SER A 164 16.26 -7.39 -15.80
CA SER A 164 15.99 -6.90 -17.15
C SER A 164 16.68 -7.80 -18.19
N GLU A 165 15.93 -8.24 -19.20
CA GLU A 165 16.47 -9.10 -20.26
C GLU A 165 17.37 -8.32 -21.24
N HIS A 166 17.13 -7.02 -21.38
CA HIS A 166 17.80 -6.13 -22.34
C HIS A 166 17.99 -4.74 -21.75
N GLU A 167 18.88 -3.95 -22.37
CA GLU A 167 18.98 -2.52 -22.08
C GLU A 167 17.65 -1.82 -22.39
N THR A 168 17.20 -0.98 -21.46
CA THR A 168 15.94 -0.23 -21.56
C THR A 168 16.02 1.06 -20.75
N SER A 169 14.90 1.74 -20.56
CA SER A 169 14.82 2.97 -19.78
C SER A 169 13.71 2.88 -18.73
N CYS A 170 14.00 3.41 -17.54
CA CYS A 170 13.01 3.49 -16.48
C CYS A 170 11.85 4.40 -16.90
N TYR A 171 10.63 3.93 -16.71
CA TYR A 171 9.43 4.69 -17.07
C TYR A 171 9.26 6.01 -16.30
N HIS A 172 9.77 6.10 -15.07
CA HIS A 172 9.62 7.29 -14.22
C HIS A 172 10.75 8.31 -14.39
N CYS A 173 12.01 7.90 -14.23
CA CYS A 173 13.15 8.83 -14.28
C CYS A 173 13.78 8.97 -15.67
N HIS A 174 13.38 8.11 -16.62
CA HIS A 174 13.99 7.99 -17.96
C HIS A 174 15.49 7.64 -17.97
N GLY A 175 16.04 7.26 -16.81
CA GLY A 175 17.39 6.76 -16.69
C GLY A 175 17.55 5.38 -17.32
N GLU A 176 18.78 5.05 -17.69
CA GLU A 176 19.15 3.77 -18.29
C GLU A 176 18.98 2.62 -17.30
N ILE A 177 18.57 1.48 -17.84
CA ILE A 177 18.50 0.17 -17.16
C ILE A 177 19.33 -0.77 -18.02
N GLN A 178 20.36 -1.36 -17.44
CA GLN A 178 21.22 -2.32 -18.11
C GLN A 178 20.55 -3.71 -18.15
N GLY A 179 21.06 -4.60 -19.00
CA GLY A 179 20.72 -6.01 -18.87
C GLY A 179 21.13 -6.53 -17.49
N GLU A 180 20.34 -7.45 -16.94
CA GLU A 180 20.53 -8.08 -15.62
C GLU A 180 20.21 -7.17 -14.41
N ASP A 181 19.94 -5.87 -14.62
CA ASP A 181 19.46 -4.99 -13.54
C ASP A 181 18.11 -5.49 -12.97
N LEU A 182 17.99 -5.59 -11.64
CA LEU A 182 16.72 -5.88 -10.99
C LEU A 182 15.76 -4.69 -11.14
N VAL A 183 14.61 -4.94 -11.75
CA VAL A 183 13.61 -3.90 -12.03
C VAL A 183 12.22 -4.36 -11.65
N VAL A 184 11.33 -3.40 -11.42
CA VAL A 184 9.91 -3.65 -11.17
C VAL A 184 9.16 -3.54 -12.49
N PHE A 185 8.44 -4.60 -12.89
CA PHE A 185 7.53 -4.59 -14.03
C PHE A 185 6.09 -4.35 -13.56
N ALA A 186 5.33 -3.62 -14.37
CA ALA A 186 3.91 -3.31 -14.09
C ALA A 186 3.04 -3.65 -15.31
N PRO A 187 2.40 -4.84 -15.34
CA PRO A 187 1.64 -5.34 -16.50
C PRO A 187 0.66 -4.36 -17.14
N LYS A 188 -0.01 -3.51 -16.35
CA LYS A 188 -1.01 -2.56 -16.86
C LYS A 188 -0.41 -1.40 -17.66
N PHE A 189 0.91 -1.21 -17.64
CA PHE A 189 1.60 -0.20 -18.44
C PHE A 189 2.17 -0.75 -19.74
N GLY A 190 2.26 -2.07 -19.87
CA GLY A 190 2.87 -2.78 -20.98
C GLY A 190 3.81 -3.87 -20.49
N LYS A 191 4.04 -4.89 -21.31
CA LYS A 191 4.83 -6.07 -20.94
C LYS A 191 6.29 -5.74 -20.61
N ASP A 192 6.84 -4.75 -21.32
CA ASP A 192 8.26 -4.39 -21.24
C ASP A 192 8.47 -3.05 -20.54
N VAL A 193 7.43 -2.53 -19.86
CA VAL A 193 7.54 -1.29 -19.09
C VAL A 193 8.00 -1.60 -17.67
N CYS A 194 9.12 -1.00 -17.29
CA CYS A 194 9.76 -1.24 -16.02
C CYS A 194 10.24 0.04 -15.31
N TRP A 195 10.54 -0.10 -14.02
CA TRP A 195 11.05 0.94 -13.15
C TRP A 195 12.25 0.42 -12.38
N HIS A 196 13.22 1.30 -12.08
CA HIS A 196 14.13 1.04 -10.98
C HIS A 196 13.32 0.83 -9.68
N PRO A 197 13.77 0.00 -8.73
CA PRO A 197 13.10 -0.21 -7.45
C PRO A 197 12.69 1.08 -6.73
N ALA A 198 13.62 2.04 -6.59
CA ALA A 198 13.35 3.34 -5.97
C ALA A 198 12.45 4.27 -6.79
N CYS A 199 12.27 4.00 -8.09
CA CYS A 199 11.42 4.78 -8.99
C CYS A 199 9.97 4.28 -9.02
N PHE A 200 9.67 3.12 -8.43
CA PHE A 200 8.32 2.57 -8.39
C PHE A 200 7.47 3.23 -7.29
N VAL A 201 7.18 4.52 -7.51
CA VAL A 201 6.49 5.39 -6.56
C VAL A 201 5.13 5.85 -7.09
N CYS A 202 4.21 6.18 -6.18
CA CYS A 202 2.98 6.85 -6.54
C CYS A 202 3.27 8.26 -7.08
N THR A 203 2.76 8.58 -8.26
CA THR A 203 2.91 9.89 -8.92
C THR A 203 2.25 11.06 -8.18
N THR A 204 1.42 10.82 -7.16
CA THR A 204 0.77 11.87 -6.36
C THR A 204 1.51 12.18 -5.06
N CYS A 205 1.97 11.17 -4.32
CA CYS A 205 2.64 11.38 -3.03
C CYS A 205 4.12 11.04 -3.03
N GLU A 206 4.68 10.58 -4.16
CA GLU A 206 6.09 10.23 -4.33
C GLU A 206 6.60 9.15 -3.35
N GLU A 207 5.67 8.42 -2.75
CA GLU A 207 5.98 7.32 -1.86
C GLU A 207 6.10 6.00 -2.62
N LEU A 208 7.00 5.11 -2.15
CA LEU A 208 7.12 3.75 -2.68
C LEU A 208 5.78 3.04 -2.58
N LEU A 209 5.40 2.36 -3.65
CA LEU A 209 4.18 1.57 -3.69
C LEU A 209 4.34 0.35 -2.79
N VAL A 210 3.53 0.29 -1.73
CA VAL A 210 3.69 -0.72 -0.69
C VAL A 210 3.46 -2.10 -1.26
N ASP A 211 4.43 -3.00 -1.02
CA ASP A 211 4.45 -4.37 -1.51
C ASP A 211 4.11 -4.47 -3.01
N LEU A 212 4.51 -3.46 -3.78
CA LEU A 212 4.34 -3.31 -5.24
C LEU A 212 2.88 -3.22 -5.72
N VAL A 213 1.90 -3.02 -4.84
CA VAL A 213 0.51 -2.78 -5.27
C VAL A 213 0.39 -1.40 -5.89
N TYR A 214 -0.19 -1.34 -7.08
CA TYR A 214 -0.39 -0.09 -7.79
C TYR A 214 -1.72 -0.05 -8.52
N GLY A 215 -2.21 1.17 -8.74
CA GLY A 215 -3.30 1.49 -9.66
C GLY A 215 -2.80 2.20 -10.90
N CYS A 216 -3.37 1.87 -12.05
CA CYS A 216 -3.15 2.56 -13.31
C CYS A 216 -4.37 3.41 -13.67
N HIS A 217 -4.18 4.71 -13.85
CA HIS A 217 -5.21 5.60 -14.38
C HIS A 217 -4.59 6.61 -15.33
N ALA A 218 -5.04 6.64 -16.60
CA ALA A 218 -4.52 7.55 -17.62
C ALA A 218 -2.98 7.56 -17.73
N LYS A 219 -2.35 6.37 -17.68
CA LYS A 219 -0.89 6.18 -17.67
C LYS A 219 -0.17 6.78 -16.44
N GLN A 220 -0.88 7.04 -15.36
CA GLN A 220 -0.29 7.43 -14.08
C GLN A 220 -0.21 6.23 -13.15
N LEU A 221 0.95 6.05 -12.53
CA LEU A 221 1.21 5.05 -11.50
C LEU A 221 0.77 5.63 -10.14
N LEU A 222 -0.25 5.05 -9.53
CA LEU A 222 -0.90 5.57 -8.33
C LEU A 222 -0.90 4.49 -7.24
N CYS A 223 -0.84 4.88 -5.96
CA CYS A 223 -1.26 3.96 -4.90
C CYS A 223 -2.78 3.81 -4.93
N GLU A 224 -3.31 2.76 -4.29
CA GLU A 224 -4.76 2.50 -4.26
C GLU A 224 -5.54 3.72 -3.76
N ARG A 225 -5.12 4.31 -2.63
CA ARG A 225 -5.72 5.52 -2.07
C ARG A 225 -5.87 6.66 -3.10
N HIS A 226 -4.79 7.01 -3.80
CA HIS A 226 -4.81 8.11 -4.76
C HIS A 226 -5.50 7.74 -6.07
N TYR A 227 -5.50 6.47 -6.46
CA TYR A 227 -6.34 5.98 -7.55
C TYR A 227 -7.82 6.18 -7.20
N ALA A 228 -8.25 5.78 -6.00
CA ALA A 228 -9.63 5.93 -5.56
C ALA A 228 -10.08 7.40 -5.58
N GLU A 229 -9.21 8.31 -5.15
CA GLU A 229 -9.43 9.77 -5.18
C GLU A 229 -9.58 10.35 -6.60
N LYS A 230 -9.09 9.69 -7.66
CA LYS A 230 -9.35 10.10 -9.06
C LYS A 230 -10.80 9.87 -9.49
N ILE A 231 -11.49 8.94 -8.83
CA ILE A 231 -12.83 8.51 -9.22
C ILE A 231 -13.87 9.04 -8.24
N ARG A 232 -13.56 9.02 -6.94
CA ARG A 232 -14.45 9.39 -5.86
C ARG A 232 -13.71 10.24 -4.83
N PRO A 233 -14.18 11.46 -4.51
CA PRO A 233 -13.48 12.31 -3.56
C PRO A 233 -13.49 11.72 -2.15
N ARG A 234 -12.43 11.99 -1.42
CA ARG A 234 -12.32 11.60 -0.02
C ARG A 234 -12.88 12.68 0.90
N CYS A 235 -13.64 12.28 1.91
CA CYS A 235 -14.16 13.21 2.90
C CYS A 235 -13.01 13.76 3.78
N PRO A 236 -12.79 15.09 3.85
CA PRO A 236 -11.72 15.67 4.68
C PRO A 236 -11.88 15.40 6.18
N ALA A 237 -13.10 15.07 6.62
CA ALA A 237 -13.38 14.76 8.01
C ALA A 237 -13.09 13.30 8.34
N CYS A 238 -13.76 12.34 7.69
CA CYS A 238 -13.67 10.93 8.06
C CYS A 238 -12.65 10.12 7.25
N ASP A 239 -12.07 10.71 6.21
CA ASP A 239 -11.09 10.07 5.31
C ASP A 239 -11.65 8.90 4.48
N GLU A 240 -12.97 8.77 4.39
CA GLU A 240 -13.65 7.76 3.56
C GLU A 240 -13.91 8.30 2.16
N VAL A 241 -13.79 7.41 1.16
CA VAL A 241 -14.18 7.67 -0.22
C VAL A 241 -15.70 7.82 -0.30
N ARG A 242 -16.20 8.92 -0.90
CA ARG A 242 -17.64 9.21 -1.02
C ARG A 242 -18.07 9.35 -2.48
N ASP A 243 -19.32 9.01 -2.75
CA ASP A 243 -19.95 9.31 -4.03
C ASP A 243 -20.16 10.82 -4.22
N LEU A 244 -19.88 11.31 -5.44
CA LEU A 244 -19.98 12.72 -5.82
C LEU A 244 -21.41 13.29 -5.68
N TYR A 245 -22.43 12.43 -5.58
CA TYR A 245 -23.84 12.83 -5.51
C TYR A 245 -24.32 13.15 -4.08
N LEU A 246 -23.44 13.09 -3.07
CA LEU A 246 -23.77 13.32 -1.66
C LEU A 246 -23.08 14.57 -1.05
N LEU A 247 -22.54 15.47 -1.89
CA LEU A 247 -21.98 16.76 -1.48
C LEU A 247 -22.96 17.91 -1.73
#